data_AF-A0A7X4AJ08-F1
#
_entry.id   AF-A0A7X4AJ08-F1
#
_cell.length_a   1.000
_cell.length_b   1.000
_cell.length_c   1.000
_cell.angle_alpha   90.00
_cell.angle_beta   90.00
_cell.angle_gamma   90.00
#
_symmetry.space_group_name_H-M   'P 1'
#
loop_
_entity.id
_entity.type
_entity.pdbx_description
1 polymer ?
#
loop_
_entity_poly.entity_id
_entity_poly.type
_entity_poly.pdbx_seq_one_letter_code
_entity_poly.pdbx_strand_id
1 'polypeptide(L)'
;SRDLDTERVKELATGEVYLAPRGLEAGLVDELGDLDRALELAAEAAGVPKRPVYLRPPRGLRARLLGPVADTLVESVAEQIERRLMQGRYGL
;
A
#
# COMPACT_ATOMS: atom_id res chain seq x y z
N SER A 1 -5.68 -14.64 19.57
CA SER A 1 -4.35 -14.56 20.22
C SER A 1 -3.52 -15.68 19.64
N ARG A 2 -2.25 -15.44 19.29
CA ARG A 2 -1.32 -16.56 19.02
C ARG A 2 -1.17 -17.32 20.33
N ASP A 3 -1.10 -18.64 20.28
CA ASP A 3 -0.97 -19.51 21.48
C ASP A 3 0.48 -19.51 21.97
N LEU A 4 1.04 -18.31 22.16
CA LEU A 4 2.40 -18.06 22.62
C LEU A 4 2.35 -17.64 24.07
N ASP A 5 3.22 -18.24 24.89
CA ASP A 5 3.41 -17.83 26.28
C ASP A 5 3.81 -16.36 26.35
N THR A 6 3.33 -15.66 27.38
CA THR A 6 3.62 -14.22 27.56
C THR A 6 5.12 -13.95 27.70
N GLU A 7 5.88 -14.85 28.34
CA GLU A 7 7.34 -14.72 28.44
C GLU A 7 8.00 -14.87 27.07
N ARG A 8 7.52 -15.81 26.25
CA ARG A 8 8.00 -15.98 24.88
C ARG A 8 7.70 -14.76 24.01
N VAL A 9 6.54 -14.13 24.19
CA VAL A 9 6.20 -12.89 23.50
C VAL A 9 7.15 -11.76 23.89
N LYS A 10 7.51 -11.62 25.19
CA LYS A 10 8.47 -10.61 25.65
C LYS A 10 9.85 -10.79 25.04
N GLU A 11 10.32 -12.04 24.93
CA GLU A 11 11.61 -12.35 24.28
C GLU A 11 11.64 -11.96 22.80
N LEU A 12 10.52 -12.14 22.10
CA LEU A 12 10.42 -11.85 20.66
C LEU A 12 10.15 -10.36 20.37
N ALA A 13 9.51 -9.64 21.30
CA ALA A 13 9.10 -8.24 21.16
C ALA A 13 10.24 -7.24 21.41
N THR A 14 11.41 -7.47 20.78
CA THR A 14 12.62 -6.63 20.92
C THR A 14 12.58 -5.35 20.07
N GLY A 15 11.63 -5.24 19.14
CA GLY A 15 11.55 -4.15 18.15
C GLY A 15 12.35 -4.41 16.87
N GLU A 16 13.03 -5.55 16.77
CA GLU A 16 13.73 -5.98 15.56
C GLU A 16 12.75 -6.42 14.46
N VAL A 17 13.18 -6.29 13.20
CA VAL A 17 12.42 -6.79 12.05
C VAL A 17 12.79 -8.25 11.79
N TYR A 18 11.78 -9.10 11.62
CA TYR A 18 11.96 -10.51 11.29
C TYR A 18 11.72 -10.74 9.80
N LEU A 19 12.62 -11.48 9.15
CA LEU A 19 12.35 -12.06 7.84
C LEU A 19 11.30 -13.18 7.98
N ALA A 20 10.51 -13.39 6.92
CA ALA A 20 9.38 -14.31 6.96
C ALA A 20 9.74 -15.74 7.44
N PRO A 21 10.84 -16.39 6.99
CA PRO A 21 11.21 -17.72 7.51
C PRO A 21 11.47 -17.74 9.02
N ARG A 22 12.16 -16.74 9.55
CA ARG A 22 12.42 -16.61 10.99
C ARG A 22 11.12 -16.34 11.76
N GLY A 23 10.20 -15.58 11.16
CA GLY A 23 8.86 -15.38 11.71
C GLY A 23 8.07 -16.68 11.81
N LEU A 24 8.20 -17.56 10.82
CA LEU A 24 7.52 -18.87 10.82
C LEU A 24 8.07 -19.75 11.94
N GLU A 25 9.40 -19.87 12.04
CA GLU A 25 10.07 -20.63 13.10
C GLU A 25 9.74 -20.12 14.50
N ALA A 26 9.58 -18.80 14.65
CA ALA A 26 9.21 -18.16 15.91
C ALA A 26 7.70 -18.22 16.23
N GLY A 27 6.87 -18.76 15.33
CA GLY A 27 5.40 -18.81 15.48
C GLY A 27 4.71 -17.45 15.32
N LEU A 28 5.41 -16.46 14.75
CA LEU A 28 4.90 -15.11 14.47
C LEU A 28 4.04 -15.04 13.20
N VAL A 29 4.22 -16.00 12.29
CA VAL A 29 3.37 -16.21 11.10
C VAL A 29 2.99 -17.68 10.99
N ASP A 30 1.89 -17.96 10.31
CA ASP A 30 1.30 -19.31 10.26
C ASP A 30 1.77 -20.10 9.02
N GLU A 31 1.93 -19.42 7.88
CA GLU A 31 2.37 -20.02 6.61
C GLU A 31 3.17 -18.98 5.80
N LEU A 32 4.09 -19.45 4.95
CA LEU A 32 4.76 -18.63 3.94
C LEU A 32 4.03 -18.75 2.59
N GLY A 33 3.63 -17.63 2.03
CA GLY A 33 2.95 -17.59 0.74
C GLY A 33 2.85 -16.16 0.21
N ASP A 34 2.17 -16.02 -0.92
CA ASP A 34 1.87 -14.73 -1.52
C ASP A 34 0.42 -14.29 -1.20
N LEU A 35 0.00 -13.19 -1.81
CA LEU A 35 -1.36 -12.68 -1.67
C LEU A 35 -2.41 -13.67 -2.16
N ASP A 36 -2.11 -14.43 -3.23
CA ASP A 36 -3.07 -15.32 -3.85
C ASP A 36 -3.40 -16.49 -2.92
N ARG A 37 -2.37 -17.04 -2.27
CA ARG A 37 -2.51 -18.05 -1.21
C ARG A 37 -3.29 -17.53 0.00
N ALA A 38 -3.02 -16.28 0.43
CA ALA A 38 -3.76 -15.68 1.54
C ALA A 38 -5.27 -15.53 1.22
N LEU A 39 -5.62 -15.22 -0.03
CA LEU A 39 -7.01 -15.13 -0.48
C LEU A 39 -7.70 -16.49 -0.53
N GLU A 40 -6.99 -17.55 -0.91
CA GLU A 40 -7.50 -18.93 -0.88
C GLU A 40 -7.83 -19.36 0.55
N LEU A 41 -6.89 -19.19 1.47
CA LEU A 41 -7.07 -19.52 2.88
C LEU A 41 -8.26 -18.75 3.49
N ALA A 42 -8.41 -17.47 3.15
CA ALA A 42 -9.54 -16.66 3.61
C ALA A 42 -10.88 -17.17 3.05
N ALA A 43 -10.91 -17.55 1.77
CA ALA A 43 -12.10 -18.09 1.12
C ALA A 43 -12.50 -19.46 1.71
N GLU A 44 -11.52 -20.34 1.93
CA GLU A 44 -11.69 -21.63 2.59
C GLU A 44 -12.22 -21.48 4.02
N ALA A 45 -11.59 -20.61 4.82
CA ALA A 45 -12.00 -20.34 6.20
C ALA A 45 -13.43 -19.78 6.29
N ALA A 46 -13.86 -19.00 5.28
CA ALA A 46 -15.20 -18.45 5.19
C ALA A 46 -16.21 -19.39 4.50
N GLY A 47 -15.76 -20.49 3.89
CA GLY A 47 -16.62 -21.41 3.13
C GLY A 47 -17.26 -20.78 1.88
N VAL A 48 -16.59 -19.81 1.26
CA VAL A 48 -17.10 -19.07 0.09
C VAL A 48 -16.13 -19.18 -1.08
N PRO A 49 -16.57 -18.97 -2.33
CA PRO A 49 -15.66 -18.90 -3.47
C PRO A 49 -14.72 -17.68 -3.37
N LYS A 50 -13.46 -17.86 -3.78
CA LYS A 50 -12.45 -16.80 -3.89
C LYS A 50 -12.87 -15.76 -4.95
N ARG A 51 -13.41 -14.63 -4.49
CA ARG A 51 -13.82 -13.51 -5.37
C ARG A 51 -13.36 -12.15 -4.80
N PRO A 52 -12.06 -11.83 -4.91
CA PRO A 52 -11.52 -10.58 -4.37
C PRO A 52 -12.08 -9.36 -5.13
N VAL A 53 -12.32 -8.27 -4.41
CA VAL A 53 -12.72 -6.97 -4.98
C VAL A 53 -11.77 -5.90 -4.44
N TYR A 54 -11.11 -5.18 -5.34
CA TYR A 54 -10.27 -4.05 -4.95
C TYR A 54 -11.13 -2.85 -4.59
N LEU A 55 -11.17 -2.51 -3.30
CA LEU A 55 -11.84 -1.30 -2.82
C LEU A 55 -10.90 -0.10 -2.99
N ARG A 56 -11.34 0.87 -3.79
CA ARG A 56 -10.71 2.20 -3.82
C ARG A 56 -11.62 3.17 -3.06
N PRO A 57 -11.09 4.00 -2.15
CA PRO A 57 -11.91 5.03 -1.52
C PRO A 57 -12.56 5.90 -2.62
N PRO A 58 -13.88 6.08 -2.59
CA PRO A 58 -14.56 6.84 -3.63
C PRO A 58 -14.07 8.29 -3.60
N ARG A 59 -13.79 8.87 -4.77
CA ARG A 59 -13.52 10.31 -4.88
C ARG A 59 -14.79 11.07 -4.55
N GLY A 60 -14.70 12.02 -3.62
CA GLY A 60 -15.82 12.91 -3.30
C GLY A 60 -16.29 13.73 -4.51
N LEU A 61 -17.53 14.22 -4.47
CA LEU A 61 -18.16 14.94 -5.58
C LEU A 61 -17.31 16.11 -6.09
N ARG A 62 -16.75 16.91 -5.18
CA ARG A 62 -15.87 18.04 -5.53
C ARG A 62 -14.63 17.59 -6.30
N ALA A 63 -14.00 16.50 -5.87
CA ALA A 63 -12.83 15.94 -6.54
C ALA A 63 -13.18 15.37 -7.93
N ARG A 64 -14.39 14.84 -8.13
CA ARG A 64 -14.85 14.37 -9.44
C ARG A 64 -15.15 15.52 -10.41
N LEU A 65 -15.67 16.64 -9.89
CA LEU A 65 -16.05 17.80 -10.70
C LEU A 65 -14.86 18.72 -11.00
N LEU A 66 -14.02 18.99 -10.00
CA LEU A 66 -12.92 19.95 -10.09
C LEU A 66 -11.57 19.31 -10.38
N GLY A 67 -11.44 17.99 -10.23
CA GLY A 67 -10.19 17.27 -10.48
C GLY A 67 -9.61 17.52 -11.88
N PRO A 68 -10.37 17.29 -12.96
CA PRO A 68 -9.86 17.52 -14.32
C PRO A 68 -9.44 18.97 -14.59
N VAL A 69 -10.09 19.94 -13.93
CA VAL A 69 -9.77 21.37 -14.05
C VAL A 69 -8.51 21.72 -13.26
N ALA A 70 -8.31 21.12 -12.09
CA ALA A 70 -7.09 21.30 -11.32
C ALA A 70 -5.87 20.73 -12.04
N ASP A 71 -6.01 19.56 -12.69
CA ASP A 71 -4.92 18.89 -13.42
C ASP A 71 -4.45 19.76 -14.61
N THR A 72 -5.38 20.30 -15.41
CA THR A 72 -5.03 21.19 -16.54
C THR A 72 -4.39 22.51 -16.08
N LEU A 73 -4.81 23.05 -14.93
CA LEU A 73 -4.17 24.23 -14.36
C LEU A 73 -2.74 23.93 -13.94
N VAL A 74 -2.48 22.80 -13.29
CA VAL A 74 -1.13 22.39 -12.88
C VAL A 74 -0.21 22.23 -14.10
N GLU A 75 -0.68 21.59 -15.17
CA GLU A 75 0.07 21.45 -16.42
C GLU A 75 0.41 22.82 -17.03
N SER A 76 -0.57 23.74 -17.10
CA SER A 76 -0.33 25.07 -17.67
C SER A 76 0.68 25.90 -16.89
N VAL A 77 0.66 25.79 -15.55
CA VAL A 77 1.61 26.46 -14.65
C VAL A 77 3.01 25.84 -14.81
N ALA A 78 3.11 24.50 -14.88
CA ALA A 78 4.36 23.80 -15.09
C ALA A 78 5.02 24.18 -16.43
N GLU A 79 4.25 24.20 -17.53
CA GLU A 79 4.75 24.66 -18.82
C GLU A 79 5.20 26.12 -18.78
N GLN A 80 4.49 26.98 -18.05
CA GLN A 80 4.87 28.40 -17.96
C GLN A 80 6.17 28.60 -17.17
N ILE A 81 6.38 27.80 -16.12
CA ILE A 81 7.65 27.76 -15.39
C ILE A 81 8.76 27.27 -16.32
N GLU A 82 8.53 26.19 -17.07
CA GLU A 82 9.52 25.64 -18.02
C GLU A 82 9.88 26.64 -19.12
N ARG A 83 8.89 27.33 -19.70
CA ARG A 83 9.11 28.40 -20.69
C ARG A 83 9.99 29.53 -20.14
N ARG A 84 9.79 29.93 -18.88
CA ARG A 84 10.62 30.97 -18.23
C ARG A 84 12.03 30.49 -17.92
N LEU A 85 12.19 29.23 -17.51
CA LEU A 85 13.51 28.64 -17.27
C LEU A 85 14.30 28.46 -18.57
N MET A 86 13.63 28.11 -19.69
CA MET A 86 14.25 28.03 -21.01
C MET A 86 14.64 29.43 -21.54
N GLN A 87 13.80 30.45 -21.36
CA GLN A 87 14.13 31.82 -21.76
C GLN A 87 15.30 32.41 -20.95
N GLY A 88 15.43 32.06 -19.67
CA GLY A 88 16.58 32.46 -18.85
C GLY A 88 17.91 31.78 -19.23
N ARG A 89 17.86 30.67 -19.99
CA ARG A 89 19.04 29.89 -20.40
C ARG A 89 19.50 30.16 -21.84
N TYR A 90 18.69 30.85 -22.64
CA TYR A 90 18.99 31.22 -24.05
C TYR A 90 18.89 32.73 -24.33
N GLY A 91 19.15 33.58 -23.33
CA GLY A 91 19.33 35.02 -23.55
C GLY A 91 20.78 35.36 -23.93
N LEU A 92 21.05 35.45 -25.24
CA LEU A 92 21.99 36.42 -25.83
C LEU A 92 21.15 37.52 -26.49
#